data_AF-A0A1A7QJZ6-F1
#
_entry.id   AF-A0A1A7QJZ6-F1
#
_cell.length_a   1.000
_cell.length_b   1.000
_cell.length_c   1.000
_cell.angle_alpha   90.00
_cell.angle_beta   90.00
_cell.angle_gamma   90.00
#
_symmetry.space_group_name_H-M   'P 1'
#
loop_
_entity.id
_entity.type
_entity.pdbx_description
1 polymer ?
#
loop_
_entity_poly.entity_id
_entity_poly.type
_entity_poly.pdbx_seq_one_letter_code
_entity_poly.pdbx_strand_id
1 'polypeptide(L)'
;MRQRALARWDNEGGANASMAQIAASAVPDMTNTELVHLRIRVIALENLMIAVLAEGSEQQRRMAREMAALITPRPGYTQHELTIHAADHITDLVERADRFRTD
;
A
#
# COMPACT_ATOMS: atom_id res chain seq x y z
N MET A 1 -20.87 -0.79 8.33
CA MET A 1 -19.91 -1.86 8.70
C MET A 1 -18.44 -1.48 8.52
N ARG A 2 -18.06 -0.71 7.49
CA ARG A 2 -16.68 -0.25 7.24
C ARG A 2 -16.00 0.49 8.42
N GLN A 3 -16.74 1.36 9.12
CA GLN A 3 -16.22 2.08 10.29
C GLN A 3 -15.90 1.16 11.48
N ARG A 4 -16.64 0.06 11.68
CA ARG A 4 -16.33 -0.95 12.72
C ARG A 4 -15.09 -1.76 12.39
N ALA A 5 -14.84 -2.03 11.10
CA ALA A 5 -13.65 -2.75 10.67
C ALA A 5 -12.37 -1.92 10.86
N LEU A 6 -12.43 -0.60 10.60
CA LEU A 6 -11.31 0.33 10.86
C LEU A 6 -11.09 0.52 12.37
N ALA A 7 -12.15 0.69 13.16
CA ALA A 7 -12.05 0.83 14.62
C ALA A 7 -11.49 -0.45 15.30
N ARG A 8 -11.73 -1.63 14.72
CA ARG A 8 -11.14 -2.89 15.22
C ARG A 8 -9.61 -2.89 15.05
N TRP A 9 -9.11 -2.34 13.95
CA TRP A 9 -7.67 -2.22 13.69
C TRP A 9 -6.98 -1.24 14.65
N ASP A 10 -7.64 -0.14 15.01
CA ASP A 10 -7.16 0.82 16.02
C ASP A 10 -7.09 0.20 17.44
N ASN A 11 -7.99 -0.74 17.75
CA ASN A 11 -8.11 -1.33 19.08
C ASN A 11 -7.30 -2.63 19.29
N GLU A 12 -6.72 -3.19 18.22
CA GLU A 12 -5.81 -4.36 18.26
C GLU A 12 -4.32 -3.94 18.32
N GLY A 13 -4.02 -2.64 18.46
CA GLY A 13 -2.69 -2.13 18.79
C GLY A 13 -1.75 -1.88 17.60
N GLY A 14 -2.24 -1.92 16.36
CA GLY A 14 -1.43 -1.72 15.16
C GLY A 14 -1.18 -0.24 14.78
N ALA A 15 -2.04 0.69 15.18
CA ALA A 15 -2.01 2.08 14.72
C ALA A 15 -1.18 3.02 15.62
N ASN A 16 -1.01 2.68 16.89
CA ASN A 16 -0.44 3.53 17.94
C ASN A 16 1.03 3.21 18.26
N ALA A 17 1.56 2.07 17.80
CA ALA A 17 2.98 1.73 17.93
C ALA A 17 3.83 2.22 16.72
N SER A 18 3.22 2.53 15.58
CA SER A 18 3.95 2.59 14.31
C SER A 18 4.66 3.90 14.01
N MET A 19 4.16 5.07 14.42
CA MET A 19 4.80 6.34 14.04
C MET A 19 6.18 6.55 14.68
N ALA A 20 6.37 6.13 15.94
CA ALA A 20 7.67 6.22 16.61
C ALA A 20 8.63 5.09 16.20
N GLN A 21 8.12 3.92 15.79
CA GLN A 21 8.95 2.77 15.36
C GLN A 21 9.38 2.87 13.90
N ILE A 22 8.58 3.44 13.00
CA ILE A 22 8.97 3.69 11.60
C ILE A 22 10.15 4.67 11.54
N ALA A 23 10.21 5.65 12.45
CA ALA A 23 11.32 6.60 12.53
C ALA A 23 12.64 5.98 13.06
N ALA A 24 12.58 4.81 13.72
CA ALA A 24 13.72 4.10 14.29
C ALA A 24 14.07 2.79 13.54
N SER A 25 13.50 2.57 12.37
CA SER A 25 13.63 1.34 11.58
C SER A 25 15.02 1.23 10.95
N ALA A 26 16.00 0.68 11.69
CA ALA A 26 17.06 -0.08 11.05
C ALA A 26 16.37 -1.20 10.26
N VAL A 27 16.53 -1.22 8.93
CA VAL A 27 16.08 -2.35 8.10
C VAL A 27 16.74 -3.60 8.71
N PRO A 28 15.95 -4.57 9.23
CA PRO A 28 16.54 -5.73 9.87
C PRO A 28 17.43 -6.45 8.87
N ASP A 29 18.57 -6.96 9.34
CA ASP A 29 19.41 -7.84 8.52
C ASP A 29 18.63 -9.16 8.31
N MET A 30 18.21 -9.40 7.07
CA MET A 30 17.35 -10.53 6.71
C MET A 30 18.14 -11.53 5.88
N THR A 31 17.94 -12.81 6.15
CA THR A 31 18.50 -13.87 5.31
C THR A 31 17.86 -13.86 3.91
N ASN A 32 18.58 -14.36 2.91
CA ASN A 32 18.05 -14.49 1.54
C ASN A 32 16.72 -15.28 1.50
N THR A 33 16.58 -16.31 2.33
CA THR A 33 15.36 -17.10 2.43
C THR A 33 14.19 -16.24 2.91
N GLU A 34 14.39 -15.41 3.92
CA GLU A 34 13.36 -14.51 4.43
C GLU A 34 12.99 -13.42 3.42
N LEU A 35 13.97 -12.87 2.69
CA LEU A 35 13.72 -11.93 1.59
C LEU A 35 12.89 -12.56 0.46
N VAL A 36 13.20 -13.81 0.07
CA VAL A 36 12.40 -14.54 -0.91
C VAL A 36 10.97 -14.75 -0.42
N HIS A 37 10.80 -15.12 0.86
CA HIS A 37 9.47 -15.29 1.45
C HIS A 37 8.68 -13.98 1.50
N LEU A 38 9.32 -12.86 1.87
CA LEU A 38 8.69 -11.54 1.83
C LEU A 38 8.28 -11.17 0.40
N ARG A 39 9.14 -11.40 -0.59
CA ARG A 39 8.83 -11.14 -1.99
C ARG A 39 7.61 -11.93 -2.46
N ILE A 40 7.53 -13.21 -2.12
CA ILE A 40 6.36 -14.06 -2.46
C ILE A 40 5.09 -13.49 -1.82
N ARG A 41 5.15 -13.07 -0.55
CA ARG A 41 4.02 -12.46 0.15
C ARG A 41 3.59 -11.14 -0.50
N VAL A 42 4.53 -10.28 -0.88
CA VAL A 42 4.23 -9.01 -1.57
C VAL A 42 3.56 -9.27 -2.91
N ILE A 43 4.08 -10.20 -3.73
CA ILE A 43 3.46 -10.58 -5.00
C ILE A 43 2.02 -11.07 -4.79
N ALA A 44 1.79 -11.89 -3.76
CA ALA A 44 0.45 -12.38 -3.44
C ALA A 44 -0.49 -11.24 -3.02
N LEU A 45 -0.02 -10.29 -2.20
CA LEU A 45 -0.79 -9.13 -1.77
C LEU A 45 -1.10 -8.17 -2.93
N GLU A 46 -0.15 -7.95 -3.84
CA GLU A 46 -0.38 -7.14 -5.06
C GLU A 46 -1.49 -7.74 -5.92
N ASN A 47 -1.43 -9.05 -6.19
CA ASN A 47 -2.46 -9.73 -6.97
C ASN A 47 -3.83 -9.70 -6.28
N LEU A 48 -3.87 -9.88 -4.96
CA LEU A 48 -5.10 -9.76 -4.20
C LEU A 48 -5.68 -8.34 -4.27
N MET A 49 -4.82 -7.32 -4.15
CA MET A 49 -5.23 -5.91 -4.27
C MET A 49 -5.76 -5.57 -5.65
N ILE A 50 -5.14 -6.10 -6.72
CA ILE A 50 -5.64 -5.95 -8.09
C ILE A 50 -7.05 -6.54 -8.21
N ALA A 51 -7.27 -7.76 -7.71
CA ALA A 51 -8.58 -8.40 -7.75
C ALA A 51 -9.63 -7.59 -6.96
N VAL A 52 -9.28 -7.12 -5.76
CA VAL A 52 -10.15 -6.28 -4.93
C VAL A 52 -10.49 -4.95 -5.60
N LEU A 53 -9.53 -4.34 -6.29
CA LEU A 53 -9.73 -3.07 -7.00
C LEU A 53 -10.54 -3.25 -8.29
N ALA A 54 -10.37 -4.38 -9.00
CA ALA A 54 -11.08 -4.68 -10.25
C ALA A 54 -12.59 -4.82 -10.01
N GLU A 55 -12.97 -5.48 -8.91
CA GLU A 55 -14.36 -5.59 -8.42
C GLU A 55 -14.84 -4.32 -7.67
N GLY A 56 -13.94 -3.37 -7.44
CA GLY A 56 -14.20 -2.15 -6.69
C GLY A 56 -14.93 -1.10 -7.53
N SER A 57 -15.76 -0.28 -6.88
CA SER A 57 -16.43 0.85 -7.53
C SER A 57 -15.42 1.86 -8.08
N GLU A 58 -15.85 2.65 -9.08
CA GLU A 58 -15.04 3.73 -9.65
C GLU A 58 -14.52 4.71 -8.60
N GLN A 59 -15.31 4.99 -7.56
CA GLN A 59 -14.90 5.85 -6.45
C GLN A 59 -13.77 5.22 -5.61
N GLN A 60 -13.79 3.91 -5.41
CA GLN A 60 -12.73 3.22 -4.67
C GLN A 60 -11.41 3.22 -5.45
N ARG A 61 -11.47 3.02 -6.77
CA ARG A 61 -10.30 3.11 -7.65
C ARG A 61 -9.75 4.53 -7.75
N ARG A 62 -10.63 5.54 -7.85
CA ARG A 62 -10.24 6.96 -7.79
C ARG A 62 -9.55 7.32 -6.48
N MET A 63 -10.12 6.91 -5.35
CA MET A 63 -9.52 7.11 -4.03
C MET A 63 -8.13 6.44 -3.93
N ALA A 64 -7.96 5.25 -4.50
CA ALA A 64 -6.64 4.60 -4.54
C ALA A 64 -5.62 5.42 -5.34
N ARG A 65 -6.01 6.02 -6.48
CA ARG A 65 -5.12 6.95 -7.21
C ARG A 65 -4.83 8.23 -6.42
N GLU A 66 -5.82 8.78 -5.72
CA GLU A 66 -5.63 9.94 -4.83
C GLU A 66 -4.64 9.63 -3.69
N MET A 67 -4.65 8.41 -3.15
CA MET A 67 -3.67 7.98 -2.15
C MET A 67 -2.23 8.01 -2.67
N ALA A 68 -2.00 7.68 -3.96
CA ALA A 68 -0.67 7.81 -4.57
C ALA A 68 -0.20 9.28 -4.54
N ALA A 69 -1.07 10.22 -4.91
CA ALA A 69 -0.75 11.65 -4.88
C ALA A 69 -0.48 12.20 -3.46
N LEU A 70 -1.06 11.58 -2.43
CA LEU A 70 -0.86 12.00 -1.03
C LEU A 70 0.51 11.58 -0.47
N ILE A 71 1.07 10.47 -0.93
CA ILE A 71 2.37 9.98 -0.46
C ILE A 71 3.54 10.48 -1.31
N THR A 72 3.28 10.96 -2.53
CA THR A 72 4.30 11.61 -3.37
C THR A 72 4.83 12.88 -2.70
N PRO A 73 6.16 13.08 -2.62
CA PRO A 73 6.74 14.29 -2.06
C PRO A 73 6.27 15.56 -2.80
N ARG A 74 5.85 16.57 -2.04
CA ARG A 74 5.39 17.84 -2.62
C ARG A 74 6.54 18.62 -3.26
N PRO A 75 6.29 19.40 -4.32
CA PRO A 75 7.29 20.33 -4.86
C PRO A 75 7.82 21.25 -3.76
N GLY A 76 9.15 21.39 -3.67
CA GLY A 76 9.82 22.20 -2.65
C GLY A 76 10.16 21.46 -1.35
N TYR A 77 9.81 20.18 -1.22
CA TYR A 77 10.23 19.32 -0.11
C TYR A 77 11.22 18.25 -0.60
N THR A 78 11.99 17.66 0.33
CA THR A 78 12.92 16.57 0.05
C THR A 78 12.22 15.44 -0.68
N GLN A 79 12.73 15.11 -1.86
CA GLN A 79 12.24 13.99 -2.65
C GLN A 79 12.78 12.69 -2.04
N HIS A 80 11.89 11.87 -1.48
CA HIS A 80 12.25 10.57 -0.93
C HIS A 80 11.96 9.48 -1.98
N GLU A 81 13.00 8.91 -2.60
CA GLU A 81 12.88 7.93 -3.70
C GLU A 81 11.92 6.77 -3.37
N LEU A 82 11.97 6.24 -2.14
CA LEU A 82 11.10 5.15 -1.70
C LEU A 82 9.60 5.54 -1.71
N THR A 83 9.28 6.79 -1.40
CA THR A 83 7.88 7.27 -1.42
C THR A 83 7.37 7.52 -2.84
N ILE A 84 8.27 7.91 -3.75
CA ILE A 84 7.97 8.04 -5.19
C ILE A 84 7.66 6.65 -5.76
N HIS A 85 8.53 5.67 -5.52
CA HIS A 85 8.29 4.30 -5.95
C HIS A 85 7.02 3.71 -5.36
N ALA A 86 6.71 3.99 -4.09
CA ALA A 86 5.45 3.55 -3.49
C ALA A 86 4.22 4.16 -4.20
N ALA A 87 4.27 5.44 -4.60
CA ALA A 87 3.19 6.09 -5.35
C ALA A 87 3.02 5.48 -6.75
N ASP A 88 4.13 5.19 -7.44
CA ASP A 88 4.12 4.53 -8.74
C ASP A 88 3.50 3.13 -8.63
N HIS A 89 3.86 2.35 -7.61
CA HIS A 89 3.27 1.04 -7.36
C HIS A 89 1.75 1.09 -7.12
N ILE A 90 1.25 2.07 -6.37
CA ILE A 90 -0.20 2.24 -6.17
C ILE A 90 -0.89 2.53 -7.51
N THR A 91 -0.28 3.36 -8.36
CA THR A 91 -0.83 3.69 -9.67
C THR A 91 -0.87 2.46 -10.58
N ASP A 92 0.20 1.68 -10.66
CA ASP A 92 0.26 0.43 -11.44
C ASP A 92 -0.80 -0.59 -10.99
N LEU A 93 -1.02 -0.75 -9.68
CA LEU A 93 -2.06 -1.64 -9.16
C LEU A 93 -3.45 -1.26 -9.65
N VAL A 94 -3.79 0.04 -9.67
CA VAL A 94 -5.08 0.52 -10.16
C VAL A 94 -5.20 0.32 -11.67
N GLU A 95 -4.16 0.66 -12.44
CA GLU A 95 -4.15 0.45 -13.90
C GLU A 95 -4.28 -1.01 -14.29
N ARG A 96 -3.65 -1.92 -13.53
CA ARG A 96 -3.79 -3.36 -13.71
C ARG A 96 -5.19 -3.82 -13.39
N ALA A 97 -5.78 -3.34 -12.29
CA ALA A 97 -7.15 -3.66 -11.92
C ALA A 97 -8.15 -3.24 -13.00
N ASP A 98 -7.96 -2.07 -13.62
CA ASP A 98 -8.82 -1.59 -14.71
C ASP A 98 -8.81 -2.54 -15.93
N ARG A 99 -7.70 -3.27 -16.19
CA ARG A 99 -7.60 -4.25 -17.29
C ARG A 99 -8.29 -5.59 -17.01
N PHE A 100 -8.50 -5.95 -15.75
CA PHE A 100 -9.16 -7.20 -15.36
C PHE A 100 -10.67 -7.05 -15.22
N ARG A 101 -11.21 -5.88 -15.53
CA ARG A 101 -12.66 -5.66 -15.56
C ARG A 101 -13.27 -6.54 -16.64
N THR A 102 -14.22 -7.36 -16.22
CA THR A 102 -15.16 -8.00 -17.14
C THR A 102 -16.32 -7.01 -17.24
N ASP A 103 -16.65 -6.58 -18.46
CA ASP A 103 -17.82 -5.72 -18.71
C ASP A 103 -19.13 -6.34 -18.20
#